data_AF-A0A1H4GAR0-F1
#
_entry.id   AF-A0A1H4GAR0-F1
#
_cell.length_a   1.000
_cell.length_b   1.000
_cell.length_c   1.000
_cell.angle_alpha   90.00
_cell.angle_beta   90.00
_cell.angle_gamma   90.00
#
_symmetry.space_group_name_H-M   'P 1'
#
loop_
_entity.id
_entity.type
_entity.pdbx_description
1 polymer ?
#
loop_
_entity_poly.entity_id
_entity_poly.type
_entity_poly.pdbx_seq_one_letter_code
_entity_poly.pdbx_strand_id
1 'polypeptide(L)'
;MAVISELIRSEADGSISFGDYSLADKKKLEDFKHEGDLYKVKTFADITKLEKNGMFVYESVPGTAVENFNCTSDSLSFTVEGKDDAMITLELEPEQEYDITVGGVAVGRMKTNLGGKLNLSVELDPGKSVEVNVKKA
;
A
#
# COMPACT_ATOMS: atom_id res chain seq x y z
N MET A 1 -6.26 -14.77 -1.91
CA MET A 1 -5.21 -15.14 -2.89
C MET A 1 -5.36 -14.31 -4.14
N ALA A 2 -5.30 -13.00 -3.97
CA ALA A 2 -5.28 -12.06 -5.08
C ALA A 2 -3.82 -11.81 -5.45
N VAL A 3 -3.28 -12.66 -6.32
CA VAL A 3 -2.03 -12.34 -7.02
C VAL A 3 -2.39 -11.42 -8.18
N ILE A 4 -1.90 -10.19 -8.17
CA ILE A 4 -2.19 -9.21 -9.22
C ILE A 4 -1.20 -9.45 -10.36
N SER A 5 -1.57 -10.38 -11.23
CA SER A 5 -0.72 -10.84 -12.34
C SER A 5 -0.27 -9.69 -13.28
N GLU A 6 -1.03 -8.61 -13.33
CA GLU A 6 -0.76 -7.39 -14.10
C GLU A 6 0.23 -6.44 -13.41
N LEU A 7 0.69 -6.76 -12.20
CA LEU A 7 1.49 -5.93 -11.26
C LEU A 7 0.74 -4.71 -10.72
N ILE A 8 -0.10 -4.07 -11.53
CA ILE A 8 -1.02 -2.99 -11.14
C ILE A 8 -2.23 -2.99 -12.07
N ARG A 9 -3.42 -2.72 -11.53
CA ARG A 9 -4.67 -2.56 -12.27
C ARG A 9 -5.58 -1.52 -11.61
N SER A 10 -6.52 -0.98 -12.38
CA SER A 10 -7.60 -0.14 -11.88
C SER A 10 -8.80 -1.00 -11.49
N GLU A 11 -9.47 -0.64 -10.39
CA GLU A 11 -10.69 -1.27 -9.93
C GLU A 11 -11.92 -0.49 -10.39
N ALA A 12 -13.10 -1.14 -10.36
CA ALA A 12 -14.34 -0.54 -10.85
C ALA A 12 -14.81 0.67 -10.01
N ASP A 13 -14.34 0.80 -8.77
CA ASP A 13 -14.64 1.89 -7.85
C ASP A 13 -13.66 3.08 -7.95
N GLY A 14 -12.69 3.01 -8.87
CA GLY A 14 -11.67 4.05 -9.05
C GLY A 14 -10.43 3.87 -8.18
N SER A 15 -10.37 2.86 -7.30
CA SER A 15 -9.14 2.50 -6.60
C SER A 15 -8.17 1.75 -7.51
N ILE A 16 -6.94 1.50 -7.02
CA ILE A 16 -5.95 0.68 -7.71
C ILE A 16 -5.54 -0.51 -6.86
N SER A 17 -5.24 -1.62 -7.51
CA SER A 17 -4.66 -2.79 -6.87
C SER A 17 -3.29 -3.06 -7.48
N PHE A 18 -2.29 -3.36 -6.68
CA PHE A 18 -0.92 -3.58 -7.15
C PHE A 18 -0.12 -4.55 -6.27
N GLY A 19 0.95 -5.11 -6.81
CA GLY A 19 1.87 -5.97 -6.05
C GLY A 19 1.67 -7.47 -6.28
N ASP A 20 2.77 -8.21 -6.23
CA ASP A 20 2.82 -9.66 -6.37
C ASP A 20 4.02 -10.22 -5.58
N TYR A 21 3.75 -10.63 -4.35
CA TYR A 21 4.72 -11.26 -3.43
C TYR A 21 5.04 -12.72 -3.77
N SER A 22 4.39 -13.29 -4.79
CA SER A 22 4.65 -14.65 -5.24
C SER A 22 5.84 -14.73 -6.21
N LEU A 23 6.25 -13.60 -6.80
CA LEU A 23 7.35 -13.53 -7.75
C LEU A 23 8.70 -13.79 -7.05
N ALA A 24 9.45 -14.75 -7.59
CA ALA A 24 10.84 -14.98 -7.18
C ALA A 24 11.77 -13.84 -7.62
N ASP A 25 11.53 -13.30 -8.82
CA ASP A 25 12.34 -12.22 -9.40
C ASP A 25 11.58 -10.90 -9.43
N LYS A 26 12.32 -9.82 -9.17
CA LYS A 26 11.84 -8.44 -9.28
C LYS A 26 11.18 -8.17 -10.64
N LYS A 27 9.90 -7.78 -10.61
CA LYS A 27 9.21 -7.17 -11.75
C LYS A 27 8.93 -5.69 -11.49
N LYS A 28 8.74 -4.95 -12.58
CA LYS A 28 8.31 -3.55 -12.56
C LYS A 28 7.37 -3.27 -13.72
N LEU A 29 6.40 -2.39 -13.48
CA LEU A 29 5.59 -1.73 -14.50
C LEU A 29 5.68 -0.22 -14.27
N GLU A 30 5.94 0.52 -15.33
CA GLU A 30 6.08 1.98 -15.32
C GLU A 30 5.01 2.58 -16.23
N ASP A 31 4.75 3.88 -16.08
CA ASP A 31 3.83 4.67 -16.92
C ASP A 31 2.37 4.15 -16.94
N PHE A 32 1.91 3.48 -15.87
CA PHE A 32 0.51 3.07 -15.73
C PHE A 32 -0.37 4.30 -15.49
N LYS A 33 -1.32 4.56 -16.40
CA LYS A 33 -2.20 5.74 -16.34
C LYS A 33 -3.47 5.43 -15.56
N HIS A 34 -3.77 6.20 -14.54
CA HIS A 34 -5.02 6.12 -13.78
C HIS A 34 -5.44 7.51 -13.32
N GLU A 35 -6.68 7.90 -13.63
CA GLU A 35 -7.27 9.20 -13.24
C GLU A 35 -6.42 10.45 -13.53
N GLY A 36 -5.58 10.40 -14.57
CA GLY A 36 -4.69 11.51 -14.96
C GLY A 36 -3.31 11.48 -14.31
N ASP A 37 -3.06 10.52 -13.41
CA ASP A 37 -1.78 10.28 -12.78
C ASP A 37 -1.01 9.13 -13.46
N LEU A 38 0.31 9.12 -13.25
CA LEU A 38 1.21 8.06 -13.70
C LEU A 38 1.73 7.26 -12.51
N TYR A 39 1.51 5.96 -12.54
CA TYR A 39 1.94 5.04 -11.51
C TYR A 39 3.10 4.17 -11.99
N LYS A 40 3.95 3.83 -11.03
CA LYS A 40 5.04 2.88 -11.20
C LYS A 40 5.05 1.91 -10.03
N VAL A 41 4.94 0.63 -10.34
CA VAL A 41 5.03 -0.46 -9.37
C VAL A 41 6.31 -1.24 -9.57
N LYS A 42 6.95 -1.62 -8.47
CA LYS A 42 8.05 -2.58 -8.42
C LYS A 42 7.70 -3.59 -7.35
N THR A 43 7.67 -4.88 -7.69
CA THR A 43 7.24 -5.91 -6.75
C THR A 43 7.94 -7.25 -6.97
N PHE A 44 8.20 -7.95 -5.87
CA PHE A 44 8.56 -9.37 -5.75
C PHE A 44 8.48 -9.79 -4.28
N ALA A 45 8.88 -11.02 -3.96
CA ALA A 45 8.82 -11.58 -2.60
C ALA A 45 9.37 -10.66 -1.49
N ASP A 46 10.42 -9.88 -1.74
CA ASP A 46 11.06 -9.10 -0.67
C ASP A 46 10.57 -7.65 -0.57
N ILE A 47 9.88 -7.12 -1.59
CA ILE A 47 9.43 -5.72 -1.58
C ILE A 47 8.31 -5.48 -2.57
N THR A 48 7.31 -4.71 -2.16
CA THR A 48 6.35 -4.06 -3.06
C THR A 48 6.45 -2.56 -2.87
N LYS A 49 6.65 -1.81 -3.96
CA LYS A 49 6.80 -0.36 -3.95
C LYS A 49 5.91 0.26 -5.01
N LEU A 50 5.19 1.31 -4.63
CA LEU A 50 4.37 2.14 -5.51
C LEU A 50 4.88 3.57 -5.50
N GLU A 51 5.02 4.13 -6.70
CA GLU A 51 5.28 5.55 -6.95
C GLU A 51 4.13 6.14 -7.78
N LYS A 52 3.74 7.38 -7.48
CA LYS A 52 2.73 8.17 -8.20
C LYS A 52 3.37 9.48 -8.65
N ASN A 53 3.35 9.75 -9.94
CA ASN A 53 4.00 10.92 -10.58
C ASN A 53 5.47 11.07 -10.16
N GLY A 54 6.18 9.95 -10.00
CA GLY A 54 7.57 9.91 -9.55
C GLY A 54 7.79 10.17 -8.05
N MET A 55 6.73 10.43 -7.27
CA MET A 55 6.78 10.51 -5.82
C MET A 55 6.44 9.16 -5.19
N PHE A 56 7.02 8.87 -4.03
CA PHE A 56 6.72 7.63 -3.32
C PHE A 56 5.29 7.69 -2.76
N VAL A 57 4.62 6.54 -2.68
CA VAL A 57 3.29 6.43 -2.06
C VAL A 57 3.24 5.31 -1.03
N TYR A 58 3.75 4.14 -1.40
CA TYR A 58 3.65 2.92 -0.60
C TYR A 58 4.93 2.09 -0.77
N GLU A 59 5.38 1.47 0.31
CA GLU A 59 6.36 0.40 0.28
C GLU A 59 6.07 -0.63 1.37
N SER A 60 6.30 -1.91 1.07
CA SER A 60 6.27 -2.99 2.06
C SER A 60 7.54 -3.81 2.02
N VAL A 61 7.99 -4.26 3.19
CA VAL A 61 9.06 -5.26 3.34
C VAL A 61 8.62 -6.30 4.36
N PRO A 62 8.48 -7.59 4.00
CA PRO A 62 8.60 -8.17 2.66
C PRO A 62 7.50 -7.68 1.69
N GLY A 63 7.54 -8.17 0.45
CA GLY A 63 6.59 -7.82 -0.58
C GLY A 63 5.17 -8.26 -0.24
N THR A 64 4.20 -7.46 -0.67
CA THR A 64 2.76 -7.68 -0.46
C THR A 64 1.98 -7.51 -1.76
N ALA A 65 0.75 -7.99 -1.77
CA ALA A 65 -0.27 -7.64 -2.75
C ALA A 65 -1.26 -6.70 -2.05
N VAL A 66 -1.53 -5.57 -2.69
CA VAL A 66 -2.40 -4.51 -2.16
C VAL A 66 -3.61 -4.40 -3.06
N GLU A 67 -4.80 -4.49 -2.46
CA GLU A 67 -6.08 -4.40 -3.13
C GLU A 67 -6.84 -3.15 -2.69
N ASN A 68 -7.58 -2.57 -3.62
CA ASN A 68 -8.45 -1.42 -3.41
C ASN A 68 -7.75 -0.24 -2.70
N PHE A 69 -6.52 0.06 -3.12
CA PHE A 69 -5.78 1.19 -2.60
C PHE A 69 -6.44 2.50 -3.05
N ASN A 70 -7.00 3.19 -2.08
CA ASN A 70 -7.67 4.45 -2.25
C ASN A 70 -7.02 5.50 -1.33
N CYS A 71 -6.59 6.61 -1.92
CA CYS A 71 -5.93 7.69 -1.19
C CYS A 71 -6.61 9.01 -1.55
N THR A 72 -7.16 9.66 -0.54
CA THR A 72 -7.82 10.97 -0.61
C THR A 72 -7.02 11.99 0.20
N SER A 73 -7.48 13.24 0.29
CA SER A 73 -6.83 14.26 1.15
C SER A 73 -6.89 13.93 2.64
N ASP A 74 -7.92 13.21 3.06
CA ASP A 74 -8.25 13.04 4.49
C ASP A 74 -8.13 11.58 4.95
N SER A 75 -7.98 10.64 4.01
CA SER A 75 -7.92 9.22 4.33
C SER A 75 -7.20 8.39 3.28
N LEU A 76 -6.62 7.28 3.74
CA LEU A 76 -5.99 6.26 2.93
C LEU A 76 -6.49 4.89 3.42
N SER A 77 -6.99 4.06 2.51
CA SER A 77 -7.52 2.74 2.80
C SER A 77 -7.03 1.72 1.78
N PHE A 78 -6.71 0.51 2.23
CA PHE A 78 -6.41 -0.61 1.35
C PHE A 78 -6.55 -1.93 2.09
N THR A 79 -6.59 -3.02 1.34
CA THR A 79 -6.46 -4.38 1.86
C THR A 79 -5.11 -4.95 1.43
N VAL A 80 -4.42 -5.68 2.30
CA VAL A 80 -3.07 -6.20 2.03
C VAL A 80 -2.98 -7.69 2.34
N GLU A 81 -2.37 -8.45 1.43
CA GLU A 81 -2.07 -9.89 1.55
C GLU A 81 -0.54 -10.09 1.42
N GLY A 82 0.02 -11.04 2.17
CA GLY A 82 1.45 -11.36 2.15
C GLY A 82 1.74 -12.75 2.73
N LYS A 83 3.00 -13.18 2.66
CA LYS A 83 3.45 -14.47 3.22
C LYS A 83 3.86 -14.38 4.69
N ASP A 84 4.39 -13.23 5.08
CA ASP A 84 4.98 -12.97 6.39
C ASP A 84 4.59 -11.55 6.81
N ASP A 85 4.69 -11.27 8.11
CA ASP A 85 4.46 -9.94 8.68
C ASP A 85 5.25 -8.87 7.92
N ALA A 86 4.57 -7.79 7.56
CA ALA A 86 5.13 -6.75 6.72
C ALA A 86 5.25 -5.40 7.45
N MET A 87 6.39 -4.76 7.23
CA MET A 87 6.58 -3.35 7.54
C MET A 87 6.12 -2.53 6.34
N ILE A 88 5.03 -1.80 6.50
CA ILE A 88 4.47 -0.91 5.48
C ILE A 88 4.88 0.53 5.78
N THR A 89 5.41 1.21 4.78
CA THR A 89 5.70 2.65 4.81
C THR A 89 4.75 3.37 3.86
N LEU A 90 4.03 4.36 4.37
CA LEU A 90 3.13 5.22 3.61
C LEU A 90 3.71 6.64 3.52
N GLU A 91 3.45 7.34 2.42
CA GLU A 91 3.65 8.78 2.31
C GLU A 91 2.32 9.52 2.35
N LEU A 92 2.20 10.41 3.32
CA LEU A 92 1.02 11.18 3.68
C LEU A 92 1.44 12.64 3.88
N GLU A 93 0.51 13.50 4.35
CA GLU A 93 0.84 14.88 4.69
C GLU A 93 1.92 14.94 5.81
N PRO A 94 2.97 15.76 5.65
CA PRO A 94 3.99 15.98 6.68
C PRO A 94 3.44 16.51 8.00
N GLU A 95 4.01 16.05 9.11
CA GLU A 95 3.70 16.50 10.47
C GLU A 95 2.21 16.45 10.87
N GLN A 96 1.44 15.55 10.25
CA GLN A 96 0.00 15.39 10.47
C GLN A 96 -0.30 14.13 11.29
N GLU A 97 -1.30 14.21 12.18
CA GLU A 97 -1.81 13.09 12.96
C GLU A 97 -2.89 12.31 12.21
N TYR A 98 -2.84 10.98 12.36
CA TYR A 98 -3.80 10.05 11.77
C TYR A 98 -4.23 9.00 12.79
N ASP A 99 -5.53 8.70 12.81
CA ASP A 99 -6.11 7.56 13.51
C ASP A 99 -6.03 6.32 12.59
N ILE A 100 -5.53 5.21 13.14
CA ILE A 100 -5.17 4.02 12.36
C ILE A 100 -5.93 2.81 12.86
N THR A 101 -6.46 2.05 11.92
CA THR A 101 -7.10 0.76 12.15
C THR A 101 -6.48 -0.31 11.25
N VAL A 102 -6.12 -1.46 11.82
CA VAL A 102 -5.58 -2.62 11.09
C VAL A 102 -6.42 -3.85 11.46
N GLY A 103 -6.97 -4.55 10.47
CA GLY A 103 -7.85 -5.70 10.68
C GLY A 103 -9.11 -5.36 11.48
N GLY A 104 -9.61 -4.14 11.37
CA GLY A 104 -10.75 -3.63 12.16
C GLY A 104 -10.41 -3.27 13.61
N VAL A 105 -9.15 -3.39 14.03
CA VAL A 105 -8.69 -3.03 15.38
C VAL A 105 -7.96 -1.69 15.35
N ALA A 106 -8.35 -0.77 16.23
CA ALA A 106 -7.67 0.52 16.36
C ALA A 106 -6.26 0.31 16.94
N VAL A 107 -5.24 0.67 16.16
CA VAL A 107 -3.83 0.57 16.56
C VAL A 107 -3.35 1.83 17.28
N GLY A 108 -4.08 2.93 17.12
CA GLY A 108 -3.86 4.19 17.81
C GLY A 108 -3.73 5.38 16.86
N ARG A 109 -3.31 6.51 17.44
CA ARG A 109 -3.02 7.74 16.71
C ARG A 109 -1.52 7.88 16.50
N MET A 110 -1.10 8.15 15.27
CA MET A 110 0.30 8.32 14.92
C MET A 110 0.51 9.61 14.13
N LYS A 111 1.65 10.26 14.35
CA LYS A 111 2.04 11.47 13.62
C LYS A 111 3.06 11.11 12.54
N THR A 112 2.88 11.61 11.32
CA THR A 112 3.88 11.48 10.25
C THR A 112 5.14 12.28 10.60
N ASN A 113 6.28 11.87 10.05
CA ASN A 113 7.51 12.64 10.21
C ASN A 113 7.53 13.90 9.30
N LEU A 114 8.63 14.66 9.35
CA LEU A 114 8.84 15.86 8.52
C LEU A 114 8.73 15.60 7.01
N GLY A 115 8.96 14.37 6.57
CA GLY A 115 8.82 13.94 5.18
C GLY A 115 7.49 13.25 4.87
N GLY A 116 6.50 13.34 5.76
CA GLY A 116 5.18 12.73 5.54
C GLY A 116 5.15 11.21 5.69
N LYS A 117 6.21 10.56 6.18
CA LYS A 117 6.24 9.10 6.27
C LYS A 117 5.56 8.60 7.54
N LEU A 118 4.83 7.51 7.37
CA LEU A 118 4.20 6.73 8.43
C LEU A 118 4.54 5.25 8.25
N ASN A 119 5.05 4.61 9.31
CA ASN A 119 5.42 3.19 9.28
C ASN A 119 4.43 2.38 10.12
N LEU A 120 3.98 1.25 9.57
CA LEU A 120 3.02 0.33 10.17
C LEU A 120 3.60 -1.08 10.13
N SER A 121 3.45 -1.82 11.24
CA SER A 121 3.67 -3.26 11.25
C SER A 121 2.31 -3.92 11.09
N VAL A 122 2.18 -4.82 10.12
CA VAL A 122 0.94 -5.56 9.84
C VAL A 122 1.25 -7.04 9.91
N GLU A 123 0.57 -7.74 10.82
CA GLU A 123 0.63 -9.19 10.93
C GLU A 123 -0.12 -9.82 9.76
N LEU A 124 0.53 -10.71 9.01
CA LEU A 124 -0.03 -11.30 7.79
C LEU A 124 0.02 -12.82 7.83
N ASP A 125 -1.12 -13.44 7.56
CA ASP A 125 -1.24 -14.88 7.38
C ASP A 125 -1.36 -15.21 5.88
N PRO A 126 -0.59 -16.18 5.35
CA PRO A 126 -0.73 -16.62 3.96
C PRO A 126 -2.19 -16.95 3.59
N GLY A 127 -2.68 -16.32 2.53
CA GLY A 127 -4.04 -16.54 2.02
C GLY A 127 -5.13 -15.71 2.71
N LYS A 128 -4.80 -14.91 3.72
CA LYS A 128 -5.71 -13.94 4.34
C LYS A 128 -5.27 -12.52 4.03
N SER A 129 -6.24 -11.66 3.81
CA SER A 129 -5.99 -10.24 3.63
C SER A 129 -6.38 -9.46 4.87
N VAL A 130 -5.63 -8.40 5.16
CA VAL A 130 -5.84 -7.50 6.30
C VAL A 130 -6.20 -6.12 5.79
N GLU A 131 -7.29 -5.55 6.28
CA GLU A 131 -7.69 -4.20 5.96
C GLU A 131 -6.87 -3.18 6.77
N VAL A 132 -6.38 -2.14 6.12
CA VAL A 132 -5.68 -1.01 6.73
C VAL A 132 -6.43 0.27 6.39
N ASN A 133 -6.77 1.03 7.43
CA ASN A 133 -7.42 2.33 7.32
C ASN A 133 -6.62 3.38 8.09
N VAL A 134 -6.30 4.47 7.41
CA VAL A 134 -5.58 5.62 7.95
C VAL A 134 -6.43 6.86 7.71
N LYS A 135 -6.88 7.52 8.77
CA LYS A 135 -7.77 8.68 8.67
C LYS A 135 -7.18 9.88 9.40
N LYS A 136 -7.17 11.04 8.76
CA LYS A 136 -6.68 12.29 9.34
C LYS A 136 -7.46 12.60 10.63
N ALA A 137 -6.73 12.87 11.70
CA ALA A 137 -7.25 13.16 13.04
C ALA A 137 -7.73 14.61 13.19
#